data_AF-A0A5Q4GCC8-F1
#
_entry.id   AF-A0A5Q4GCC8-F1
#
_cell.length_a   1.000
_cell.length_b   1.000
_cell.length_c   1.000
_cell.angle_alpha   90.00
_cell.angle_beta   90.00
_cell.angle_gamma   90.00
#
_symmetry.space_group_name_H-M   'P 1'
#
loop_
_entity.id
_entity.type
_entity.pdbx_description
1 polymer ?
#
loop_
_entity_poly.entity_id
_entity_poly.type
_entity_poly.pdbx_seq_one_letter_code
_entity_poly.pdbx_strand_id
1 'polypeptide(L)'
;MKSSESSLCAAARPAVAVARWPWALAWRRLPLVLALVLLLPSATGSVSADWVRDPGFNPDGVGANGGVLAMIRQADDRLLIAGNFSTYNGSPQVRIARLNADGSLDASFDAGSGVNGTVNVIALQPDGRILLGGAFSQVDGTSRQRIARLNANGSLDSGFDPGANGFSAQVRAIAVQADGRLLVGGDFSAYNSVPVGRITRLNGNGSLDASFDAGTGAGASVHAVSVQADGRILIGGAFTSINDTARYRIARLHANGSLDSSFDPGSGLGGTVQAIALQADGRILVGGQFTTPHNRITRLNGNGSLDSTFVPGTAANGIVRIVAIQPDGRVLIGGDFSQVAGQWHRGVARLNADGSRDPSFTFGGSGAGPAGAVYGMAAQTSGRIAIAGVFSSFSGGQAGNVARLVSDGVFADRFQPEQ
;
A
#
# COMPACT_ATOMS: atom_id res chain seq x y z
N MET A 1 -70.29 13.85 -45.97
CA MET A 1 -70.34 14.82 -44.85
C MET A 1 -68.91 15.21 -44.49
N LYS A 2 -68.66 16.49 -44.16
CA LYS A 2 -67.49 17.14 -43.48
C LYS A 2 -66.24 16.27 -43.18
N SER A 3 -64.97 16.69 -43.32
CA SER A 3 -64.27 17.91 -43.80
C SER A 3 -62.74 17.73 -43.52
N SER A 4 -61.76 18.32 -44.21
CA SER A 4 -61.68 19.13 -45.45
C SER A 4 -60.20 19.36 -45.86
N GLU A 5 -59.94 19.44 -47.17
CA GLU A 5 -59.01 20.34 -47.90
C GLU A 5 -57.57 20.62 -47.35
N SER A 6 -56.49 20.22 -48.05
CA SER A 6 -55.84 20.81 -49.26
C SER A 6 -54.60 21.68 -48.88
N SER A 7 -53.59 21.95 -49.72
CA SER A 7 -53.35 21.60 -51.13
C SER A 7 -51.84 21.57 -51.48
N LEU A 8 -51.49 21.01 -52.65
CA LEU A 8 -50.13 20.93 -53.21
C LEU A 8 -49.89 21.96 -54.32
N CYS A 9 -48.69 22.55 -54.37
CA CYS A 9 -47.95 22.98 -55.59
C CYS A 9 -46.44 23.01 -55.22
N ALA A 10 -45.51 22.30 -55.87
CA ALA A 10 -45.09 22.33 -57.27
C ALA A 10 -44.41 23.65 -57.68
N ALA A 11 -43.28 23.71 -58.40
CA ALA A 11 -42.24 22.72 -58.74
C ALA A 11 -41.06 23.47 -59.42
N ALA A 12 -39.80 23.00 -59.33
CA ALA A 12 -38.78 23.10 -60.39
C ALA A 12 -37.39 22.58 -59.95
N ARG A 13 -36.63 22.07 -60.92
CA ARG A 13 -35.27 21.46 -60.91
C ARG A 13 -34.45 22.17 -62.02
N PRO A 14 -33.24 21.73 -62.43
CA PRO A 14 -32.05 21.20 -61.72
C PRO A 14 -30.75 21.89 -62.21
N ALA A 15 -29.56 21.41 -61.78
CA ALA A 15 -28.36 21.10 -62.61
C ALA A 15 -27.06 21.12 -61.76
N VAL A 16 -25.96 20.44 -62.08
CA VAL A 16 -25.64 19.22 -62.87
C VAL A 16 -24.34 18.67 -62.26
N ALA A 17 -24.14 17.36 -62.22
CA ALA A 17 -22.87 16.74 -61.81
C ALA A 17 -22.12 16.16 -63.01
N VAL A 18 -20.79 16.33 -63.08
CA VAL A 18 -19.89 15.57 -63.96
C VAL A 18 -18.56 15.33 -63.25
N ALA A 19 -18.08 14.09 -63.25
CA ALA A 19 -16.75 13.69 -62.78
C ALA A 19 -15.80 13.42 -63.96
N ARG A 20 -14.48 13.54 -63.75
CA ARG A 20 -13.41 12.76 -64.44
C ARG A 20 -12.00 13.14 -63.95
N TRP A 21 -11.13 12.13 -63.82
CA TRP A 21 -9.67 12.25 -63.99
C TRP A 21 -9.36 11.90 -65.46
N PRO A 22 -8.28 12.44 -66.08
CA PRO A 22 -7.06 11.62 -66.24
C PRO A 22 -5.73 12.42 -66.33
N TRP A 23 -4.65 11.72 -66.69
CA TRP A 23 -3.24 12.11 -66.59
C TRP A 23 -2.66 12.80 -67.85
N ALA A 24 -1.67 13.69 -67.71
CA ALA A 24 -0.72 14.07 -68.78
C ALA A 24 0.58 14.71 -68.22
N LEU A 25 1.74 14.40 -68.83
CA LEU A 25 3.05 15.03 -68.57
C LEU A 25 3.27 16.28 -69.43
N ALA A 26 3.92 17.31 -68.89
CA ALA A 26 4.73 18.26 -69.66
C ALA A 26 5.79 18.96 -68.77
N TRP A 27 7.02 19.09 -69.25
CA TRP A 27 8.13 19.73 -68.53
C TRP A 27 8.17 21.24 -68.76
N ARG A 28 8.40 22.03 -67.69
CA ARG A 28 8.97 23.39 -67.81
C ARG A 28 9.98 23.64 -66.67
N ARG A 29 11.16 24.13 -67.04
CA ARG A 29 12.26 24.50 -66.13
C ARG A 29 11.97 25.85 -65.47
N LEU A 30 12.26 25.99 -64.18
CA LEU A 30 12.57 27.22 -63.43
C LEU A 30 13.40 26.80 -62.18
N PRO A 31 14.13 27.71 -61.50
CA PRO A 31 15.51 27.44 -61.10
C PRO A 31 15.71 26.79 -59.72
N LEU A 32 16.96 26.37 -59.46
CA LEU A 32 17.44 25.99 -58.13
C LEU A 32 17.10 27.08 -57.09
N VAL A 33 16.23 26.73 -56.14
CA VAL A 33 16.28 27.30 -54.80
C VAL A 33 16.94 26.24 -53.93
N LEU A 34 18.11 26.57 -53.39
CA LEU A 34 18.86 25.70 -52.49
C LEU A 34 18.11 25.61 -51.15
N ALA A 35 17.17 24.68 -51.05
CA ALA A 35 16.48 24.39 -49.81
C ALA A 35 17.47 23.75 -48.83
N LEU A 36 18.05 24.58 -47.96
CA LEU A 36 18.78 24.13 -46.78
C LEU A 36 17.79 23.38 -45.88
N VAL A 37 17.70 22.06 -46.05
CA VAL A 37 17.05 21.18 -45.09
C VAL A 37 17.88 21.23 -43.83
N LEU A 38 17.51 22.16 -42.94
CA LEU A 38 17.84 22.05 -41.53
C LEU A 38 17.24 20.73 -41.05
N LEU A 39 18.08 19.71 -41.01
CA LEU A 39 17.96 18.60 -40.08
C LEU A 39 17.97 19.24 -38.69
N LEU A 40 16.80 19.68 -38.23
CA LEU A 40 16.52 19.71 -36.80
C LEU A 40 16.92 18.32 -36.31
N PRO A 41 17.82 18.21 -35.32
CA PRO A 41 17.90 16.98 -34.56
C PRO A 41 16.46 16.67 -34.17
N SER A 42 15.96 15.50 -34.54
CA SER A 42 14.81 14.96 -33.85
C SER A 42 15.19 15.01 -32.38
N ALA A 43 14.57 15.91 -31.62
CA ALA A 43 14.73 15.92 -30.20
C ALA A 43 14.12 14.62 -29.71
N THR A 44 14.95 13.58 -29.65
CA THR A 44 14.81 12.50 -28.69
C THR A 44 14.91 13.19 -27.35
N GLY A 45 13.79 13.77 -26.92
CA GLY A 45 13.60 14.22 -25.56
C GLY A 45 13.89 12.99 -24.74
N SER A 46 15.06 13.00 -24.10
CA SER A 46 15.46 11.97 -23.15
C SER A 46 14.29 11.83 -22.20
N VAL A 47 13.76 10.60 -22.09
CA VAL A 47 12.65 10.31 -21.19
C VAL A 47 13.00 10.94 -19.84
N SER A 48 12.13 11.82 -19.35
CA SER A 48 12.28 12.35 -17.99
C SER A 48 12.46 11.16 -17.05
N ALA A 49 13.42 11.26 -16.13
CA ALA A 49 13.70 10.18 -15.21
C ALA A 49 12.62 10.16 -14.11
N ASP A 50 11.43 9.75 -14.51
CA ASP A 50 10.26 9.69 -13.66
C ASP A 50 10.45 8.53 -12.66
N TRP A 51 10.19 8.79 -11.37
CA TRP A 51 10.45 7.87 -10.24
C TRP A 51 11.91 7.79 -9.73
N VAL A 52 12.69 8.88 -9.84
CA VAL A 52 13.97 9.07 -9.13
C VAL A 52 13.76 9.46 -7.64
N ARG A 53 14.80 9.28 -6.81
CA ARG A 53 14.85 9.77 -5.41
C ARG A 53 14.61 11.28 -5.41
N ASP A 54 13.71 11.74 -4.57
CA ASP A 54 13.54 13.17 -4.31
C ASP A 54 14.75 13.71 -3.52
N PRO A 55 15.54 14.65 -4.08
CA PRO A 55 16.64 15.27 -3.34
C PRO A 55 16.14 16.24 -2.27
N GLY A 56 14.94 16.81 -2.42
CA GLY A 56 14.31 17.70 -1.45
C GLY A 56 13.61 16.96 -0.31
N PHE A 57 13.77 15.64 -0.20
CA PHE A 57 13.31 14.86 0.95
C PHE A 57 14.49 14.56 1.89
N ASN A 58 14.44 15.11 3.10
CA ASN A 58 15.47 15.05 4.13
C ASN A 58 16.89 15.32 3.56
N PRO A 59 17.13 16.49 2.92
CA PRO A 59 18.30 16.72 2.05
C PRO A 59 19.65 16.53 2.77
N ASP A 60 19.78 17.06 3.98
CA ASP A 60 21.01 17.01 4.79
C ASP A 60 20.96 15.95 5.91
N GLY A 61 19.89 15.14 5.94
CA GLY A 61 19.63 14.22 7.04
C GLY A 61 20.12 12.79 6.77
N VAL A 62 20.80 12.20 7.75
CA VAL A 62 21.28 10.81 7.67
C VAL A 62 20.16 9.75 7.77
N GLY A 63 18.93 10.16 8.14
CA GLY A 63 17.76 9.29 8.30
C GLY A 63 17.74 8.52 9.63
N ALA A 64 16.98 7.43 9.68
CA ALA A 64 16.92 6.54 10.83
C ALA A 64 18.14 5.60 10.88
N ASN A 65 18.77 5.45 12.05
CA ASN A 65 19.95 4.60 12.22
C ASN A 65 19.66 3.08 12.27
N GLY A 66 18.40 2.68 12.15
CA GLY A 66 17.95 1.30 12.15
C GLY A 66 16.69 1.13 11.30
N GLY A 67 16.30 -0.11 11.06
CA GLY A 67 15.18 -0.44 10.17
C GLY A 67 13.87 0.22 10.58
N VAL A 68 13.18 0.83 9.62
CA VAL A 68 11.81 1.32 9.78
C VAL A 68 10.87 0.26 9.22
N LEU A 69 10.00 -0.29 10.08
CA LEU A 69 9.14 -1.44 9.78
C LEU A 69 7.69 -1.03 9.50
N ALA A 70 7.30 0.18 9.88
CA ALA A 70 6.00 0.74 9.57
C ALA A 70 6.10 2.24 9.26
N MET A 71 5.28 2.70 8.31
CA MET A 71 5.12 4.11 7.95
C MET A 71 3.64 4.36 7.65
N ILE A 72 3.11 5.50 8.10
CA ILE A 72 1.76 5.95 7.77
C ILE A 72 1.73 7.47 7.62
N ARG A 73 0.90 7.98 6.72
CA ARG A 73 0.66 9.41 6.54
C ARG A 73 -0.42 9.91 7.50
N GLN A 74 -0.23 11.10 8.06
CA GLN A 74 -1.28 11.88 8.72
C GLN A 74 -1.97 12.82 7.70
N ALA A 75 -3.16 13.33 8.00
CA ALA A 75 -3.94 14.14 7.05
C ALA A 75 -3.16 15.37 6.49
N ASP A 76 -2.25 15.92 7.29
CA ASP A 76 -1.39 17.08 7.01
C ASP A 76 -0.06 16.76 6.28
N ASP A 77 0.01 15.62 5.58
CA ASP A 77 1.20 15.12 4.86
C ASP A 77 2.43 14.77 5.72
N ARG A 78 2.35 14.94 7.05
CA ARG A 78 3.37 14.40 7.98
C ARG A 78 3.37 12.88 7.97
N LEU A 79 4.54 12.30 8.26
CA LEU A 79 4.77 10.87 8.22
C LEU A 79 5.13 10.37 9.62
N LEU A 80 4.38 9.39 10.13
CA LEU A 80 4.80 8.64 11.30
C LEU A 80 5.61 7.44 10.85
N ILE A 81 6.77 7.22 11.47
CA ILE A 81 7.66 6.10 11.20
C ILE A 81 7.95 5.32 12.48
N ALA A 82 7.95 3.99 12.39
CA ALA A 82 8.24 3.13 13.54
C ALA A 82 9.05 1.88 13.15
N GLY A 83 9.80 1.29 14.08
CA GLY A 83 10.62 0.12 13.77
C GLY A 83 11.64 -0.30 14.82
N ASN A 84 12.92 -0.31 14.43
CA ASN A 84 14.08 -0.82 15.17
C ASN A 84 15.24 0.20 15.21
N PHE A 85 14.94 1.50 15.10
CA PHE A 85 15.90 2.60 15.21
C PHE A 85 15.94 3.20 16.63
N SER A 86 17.03 3.89 16.96
CA SER A 86 17.22 4.66 18.20
C SER A 86 17.54 6.14 17.97
N THR A 87 17.88 6.54 16.74
CA THR A 87 18.02 7.94 16.34
C THR A 87 17.42 8.19 14.95
N TYR A 88 17.00 9.44 14.72
CA TYR A 88 16.68 9.98 13.41
C TYR A 88 17.48 11.26 13.18
N ASN A 89 18.20 11.37 12.07
CA ASN A 89 19.14 12.47 11.79
C ASN A 89 20.14 12.73 12.93
N GLY A 90 20.55 11.68 13.66
CA GLY A 90 21.41 11.78 14.84
C GLY A 90 20.69 12.15 16.15
N SER A 91 19.52 12.77 16.10
CA SER A 91 18.70 13.08 17.28
C SER A 91 18.11 11.79 17.90
N PRO A 92 18.12 11.62 19.22
CA PRO A 92 17.48 10.48 19.89
C PRO A 92 16.00 10.41 19.54
N GLN A 93 15.58 9.27 18.98
CA GLN A 93 14.21 8.96 18.58
C GLN A 93 14.05 7.44 18.70
N VAL A 94 13.49 6.97 19.82
CA VAL A 94 13.51 5.55 20.16
C VAL A 94 12.26 4.86 19.60
N ARG A 95 12.45 4.19 18.46
CA ARG A 95 11.50 3.28 17.77
C ARG A 95 10.25 3.90 17.15
N ILE A 96 9.94 5.15 17.44
CA ILE A 96 8.85 5.95 16.87
C ILE A 96 9.39 7.37 16.61
N ALA A 97 8.97 7.99 15.52
CA ALA A 97 9.21 9.40 15.23
C ALA A 97 8.12 9.94 14.29
N ARG A 98 7.90 11.25 14.31
CA ARG A 98 7.14 11.95 13.26
C ARG A 98 8.08 12.80 12.42
N LEU A 99 7.86 12.78 11.12
CA LEU A 99 8.54 13.59 10.13
C LEU A 99 7.57 14.61 9.55
N ASN A 100 8.07 15.79 9.23
CA ASN A 100 7.39 16.76 8.39
C ASN A 100 7.18 16.21 6.97
N ALA A 101 6.37 16.88 6.17
CA ALA A 101 6.09 16.46 4.80
C ALA A 101 7.36 16.39 3.93
N ASP A 102 8.42 17.15 4.23
CA ASP A 102 9.72 17.12 3.57
C ASP A 102 10.68 16.05 4.12
N GLY A 103 10.28 15.25 5.11
CA GLY A 103 11.12 14.24 5.74
C GLY A 103 12.06 14.76 6.82
N SER A 104 12.07 16.06 7.12
CA SER A 104 12.75 16.59 8.31
C SER A 104 12.04 16.10 9.59
N LEU A 105 12.75 16.02 10.72
CA LEU A 105 12.18 15.59 11.99
C LEU A 105 11.18 16.64 12.53
N ASP A 106 9.98 16.21 12.91
CA ASP A 106 9.02 17.08 13.59
C ASP A 106 9.31 17.09 15.11
N ALA A 107 10.04 18.11 15.56
CA ALA A 107 10.38 18.30 16.97
C ALA A 107 9.18 18.59 17.91
N SER A 108 7.96 18.78 17.38
CA SER A 108 6.74 18.89 18.20
C SER A 108 6.15 17.52 18.61
N PHE A 109 6.70 16.42 18.08
CA PHE A 109 6.31 15.08 18.45
C PHE A 109 7.22 14.55 19.56
N ASP A 110 6.68 14.43 20.77
CA ASP A 110 7.39 13.97 21.96
C ASP A 110 6.80 12.64 22.44
N ALA A 111 7.54 11.55 22.23
CA ALA A 111 7.22 10.21 22.74
C ALA A 111 7.97 9.88 24.05
N GLY A 112 8.52 10.90 24.73
CA GLY A 112 9.31 10.75 25.94
C GLY A 112 10.53 9.87 25.74
N SER A 113 10.70 8.88 26.61
CA SER A 113 11.74 7.84 26.49
C SER A 113 11.49 6.81 25.35
N GLY A 114 10.37 6.92 24.64
CA GLY A 114 10.02 6.12 23.47
C GLY A 114 9.60 4.68 23.81
N VAL A 115 9.86 3.74 22.89
CA VAL A 115 9.39 2.35 23.03
C VAL A 115 10.58 1.41 23.29
N ASN A 116 10.50 0.55 24.31
CA ASN A 116 11.64 -0.29 24.72
C ASN A 116 11.91 -1.53 23.84
N GLY A 117 11.25 -1.65 22.68
CA GLY A 117 11.34 -2.81 21.79
C GLY A 117 10.82 -2.50 20.38
N THR A 118 10.82 -3.50 19.50
CA THR A 118 10.44 -3.30 18.10
C THR A 118 8.97 -2.95 17.96
N VAL A 119 8.67 -1.86 17.24
CA VAL A 119 7.31 -1.58 16.76
C VAL A 119 7.20 -2.20 15.36
N ASN A 120 6.29 -3.15 15.20
CA ASN A 120 6.08 -3.90 13.96
C ASN A 120 5.03 -3.22 13.07
N VAL A 121 4.04 -2.56 13.68
CA VAL A 121 2.89 -1.94 13.00
C VAL A 121 2.46 -0.68 13.74
N ILE A 122 1.97 0.30 12.98
CA ILE A 122 1.28 1.49 13.47
C ILE A 122 -0.06 1.65 12.75
N ALA A 123 -1.06 2.18 13.45
CA ALA A 123 -2.35 2.55 12.86
C ALA A 123 -2.79 3.92 13.40
N LEU A 124 -3.46 4.71 12.55
CA LEU A 124 -3.96 6.03 12.90
C LEU A 124 -5.47 5.96 13.17
N GLN A 125 -5.92 6.61 14.24
CA GLN A 125 -7.35 6.82 14.51
C GLN A 125 -7.81 8.17 13.92
N PRO A 126 -9.10 8.36 13.58
CA PRO A 126 -9.62 9.61 13.02
C PRO A 126 -9.36 10.87 13.85
N ASP A 127 -9.21 10.71 15.17
CA ASP A 127 -8.87 11.78 16.13
C ASP A 127 -7.36 12.11 16.19
N GLY A 128 -6.55 11.50 15.32
CA GLY A 128 -5.10 11.69 15.26
C GLY A 128 -4.31 10.88 16.28
N ARG A 129 -4.94 10.07 17.13
CA ARG A 129 -4.23 9.14 18.04
C ARG A 129 -3.59 7.98 17.28
N ILE A 130 -2.50 7.46 17.82
CA ILE A 130 -1.57 6.58 17.12
C ILE A 130 -1.44 5.28 17.89
N LEU A 131 -1.88 4.18 17.30
CA LEU A 131 -1.74 2.84 17.86
C LEU A 131 -0.39 2.25 17.47
N LEU A 132 0.28 1.62 18.44
CA LEU A 132 1.55 0.93 18.27
C LEU A 132 1.34 -0.56 18.55
N GLY A 133 1.80 -1.44 17.66
CA GLY A 133 1.83 -2.89 17.86
C GLY A 133 3.22 -3.46 17.60
N GLY A 134 3.70 -4.38 18.44
CA GLY A 134 4.99 -5.00 18.19
C GLY A 134 5.52 -5.93 19.30
N ALA A 135 6.84 -5.86 19.50
CA ALA A 135 7.67 -6.67 20.39
C ALA A 135 8.26 -5.86 21.55
N PHE A 136 7.51 -4.90 22.09
CA PHE A 136 7.88 -4.08 23.26
C PHE A 136 7.10 -4.48 24.53
N SER A 137 7.58 -4.04 25.69
CA SER A 137 6.89 -4.21 26.99
C SER A 137 6.66 -2.90 27.73
N GLN A 138 7.27 -1.79 27.28
CA GLN A 138 7.09 -0.46 27.83
C GLN A 138 7.04 0.60 26.72
N VAL A 139 6.25 1.64 26.98
CA VAL A 139 6.22 2.89 26.23
C VAL A 139 6.31 4.03 27.24
N ASP A 140 7.24 4.95 27.03
CA ASP A 140 7.63 6.01 27.94
C ASP A 140 7.74 5.57 29.42
N GLY A 141 8.60 4.57 29.68
CA GLY A 141 8.78 3.92 30.98
C GLY A 141 7.59 3.12 31.52
N THR A 142 6.38 3.32 30.98
CA THR A 142 5.13 2.73 31.47
C THR A 142 4.90 1.36 30.86
N SER A 143 4.46 0.39 31.68
CA SER A 143 4.16 -0.97 31.20
C SER A 143 3.06 -0.97 30.15
N ARG A 144 3.38 -1.51 28.96
CA ARG A 144 2.51 -1.64 27.80
C ARG A 144 2.94 -2.87 27.01
N GLN A 145 2.25 -3.99 27.24
CA GLN A 145 2.67 -5.29 26.68
C GLN A 145 2.19 -5.43 25.24
N ARG A 146 3.13 -5.23 24.29
CA ARG A 146 2.99 -5.45 22.84
C ARG A 146 1.99 -4.54 22.10
N ILE A 147 1.15 -3.80 22.81
CA ILE A 147 0.26 -2.77 22.26
C ILE A 147 0.25 -1.51 23.15
N ALA A 148 0.13 -0.34 22.53
CA ALA A 148 -0.03 0.95 23.19
C ALA A 148 -0.78 1.93 22.28
N ARG A 149 -1.23 3.06 22.84
CA ARG A 149 -1.70 4.22 22.06
C ARG A 149 -0.99 5.49 22.53
N LEU A 150 -0.62 6.33 21.57
CA LEU A 150 -0.14 7.69 21.79
C LEU A 150 -1.22 8.70 21.41
N ASN A 151 -1.20 9.85 22.07
CA ASN A 151 -1.88 11.07 21.63
C ASN A 151 -1.25 11.62 20.35
N ALA A 152 -1.96 12.53 19.68
CA ALA A 152 -1.49 13.13 18.42
C ALA A 152 -0.17 13.94 18.57
N ASN A 153 0.25 14.30 19.79
CA ASN A 153 1.54 14.94 20.08
C ASN A 153 2.67 13.94 20.41
N GLY A 154 2.41 12.64 20.43
CA GLY A 154 3.38 11.59 20.78
C GLY A 154 3.32 11.10 22.22
N SER A 155 2.73 11.87 23.16
CA SER A 155 2.61 11.46 24.56
C SER A 155 1.76 10.20 24.73
N LEU A 156 2.06 9.36 25.72
CA LEU A 156 1.29 8.14 25.99
C LEU A 156 -0.18 8.44 26.36
N ASP A 157 -1.13 7.78 25.70
CA ASP A 157 -2.56 7.88 26.07
C ASP A 157 -2.83 7.00 27.30
N SER A 158 -3.02 7.66 28.46
CA SER A 158 -3.38 6.99 29.72
C SER A 158 -4.80 6.44 29.74
N GLY A 159 -5.68 6.92 28.86
CA GLY A 159 -7.03 6.37 28.64
C GLY A 159 -7.05 5.11 27.76
N PHE A 160 -5.88 4.67 27.26
CA PHE A 160 -5.69 3.34 26.67
C PHE A 160 -4.90 2.46 27.64
N ASP A 161 -5.59 1.56 28.32
CA ASP A 161 -4.98 0.56 29.20
C ASP A 161 -5.21 -0.86 28.66
N PRO A 162 -4.17 -1.50 28.09
CA PRO A 162 -4.25 -2.88 27.65
C PRO A 162 -4.04 -3.88 28.80
N GLY A 163 -4.06 -3.45 30.06
CA GLY A 163 -3.83 -4.28 31.24
C GLY A 163 -2.37 -4.67 31.44
N ALA A 164 -2.06 -5.22 32.61
CA ALA A 164 -0.70 -5.52 33.04
C ALA A 164 0.01 -6.58 32.18
N ASN A 165 -0.76 -7.52 31.61
CA ASN A 165 -0.23 -8.66 30.86
C ASN A 165 -0.34 -8.48 29.33
N GLY A 166 -1.35 -7.74 28.84
CA GLY A 166 -1.59 -7.50 27.41
C GLY A 166 -1.47 -8.76 26.55
N PHE A 167 -0.84 -8.67 25.37
CA PHE A 167 -0.67 -9.83 24.49
C PHE A 167 0.52 -10.72 24.88
N SER A 168 0.32 -12.04 24.85
CA SER A 168 1.36 -13.03 25.20
C SER A 168 2.54 -13.12 24.21
N ALA A 169 2.38 -12.61 22.99
CA ALA A 169 3.44 -12.52 21.98
C ALA A 169 3.24 -11.31 21.06
N GLN A 170 4.07 -11.18 20.03
CA GLN A 170 4.14 -9.98 19.20
C GLN A 170 2.82 -9.69 18.46
N VAL A 171 2.43 -8.42 18.47
CA VAL A 171 1.42 -7.89 17.53
C VAL A 171 2.10 -7.64 16.18
N ARG A 172 1.40 -7.98 15.09
CA ARG A 172 1.88 -7.81 13.70
C ARG A 172 0.96 -6.95 12.84
N ALA A 173 -0.34 -6.94 13.15
CA ALA A 173 -1.35 -6.16 12.43
C ALA A 173 -2.31 -5.50 13.42
N ILE A 174 -2.70 -4.25 13.11
CA ILE A 174 -3.78 -3.52 13.77
C ILE A 174 -4.64 -2.90 12.65
N ALA A 175 -5.95 -3.07 12.73
CA ALA A 175 -6.92 -2.33 11.93
C ALA A 175 -7.91 -1.61 12.84
N VAL A 176 -8.15 -0.33 12.57
CA VAL A 176 -9.16 0.48 13.28
C VAL A 176 -10.51 0.26 12.58
N GLN A 177 -11.57 0.04 13.35
CA GLN A 177 -12.94 0.02 12.84
C GLN A 177 -13.58 1.41 13.01
N ALA A 178 -14.56 1.75 12.17
CA ALA A 178 -15.27 3.04 12.20
C ALA A 178 -15.93 3.36 13.56
N ASP A 179 -16.26 2.35 14.36
CA ASP A 179 -16.79 2.49 15.73
C ASP A 179 -15.71 2.70 16.81
N GLY A 180 -14.44 2.84 16.42
CA GLY A 180 -13.30 3.04 17.31
C GLY A 180 -12.77 1.77 17.98
N ARG A 181 -13.33 0.58 17.68
CA ARG A 181 -12.75 -0.71 18.10
C ARG A 181 -11.57 -1.11 17.22
N LEU A 182 -10.73 -1.98 17.75
CA LEU A 182 -9.42 -2.30 17.18
C LEU A 182 -9.31 -3.80 16.93
N LEU A 183 -9.16 -4.21 15.67
CA LEU A 183 -8.85 -5.59 15.33
C LEU A 183 -7.33 -5.78 15.38
N VAL A 184 -6.87 -6.78 16.12
CA VAL A 184 -5.45 -7.02 16.38
C VAL A 184 -5.08 -8.44 15.97
N GLY A 185 -4.06 -8.58 15.13
CA GLY A 185 -3.52 -9.85 14.65
C GLY A 185 -2.03 -10.01 14.99
N GLY A 186 -1.59 -11.23 15.27
CA GLY A 186 -0.18 -11.47 15.59
C GLY A 186 0.20 -12.92 15.88
N ASP A 187 1.25 -13.09 16.69
CA ASP A 187 1.77 -14.39 17.13
C ASP A 187 1.10 -14.90 18.43
N PHE A 188 0.34 -14.04 19.11
CA PHE A 188 -0.16 -14.25 20.47
C PHE A 188 -1.25 -15.32 20.56
N SER A 189 -1.28 -16.02 21.70
CA SER A 189 -2.32 -17.00 22.05
C SER A 189 -3.23 -16.55 23.19
N ALA A 190 -2.92 -15.42 23.83
CA ALA A 190 -3.67 -14.88 24.94
C ALA A 190 -3.57 -13.35 25.01
N TYR A 191 -4.60 -12.74 25.58
CA TYR A 191 -4.69 -11.33 25.93
C TYR A 191 -5.15 -11.18 27.39
N ASN A 192 -4.34 -10.55 28.25
CA ASN A 192 -4.53 -10.53 29.70
C ASN A 192 -4.84 -11.91 30.30
N SER A 193 -4.07 -12.92 29.89
CA SER A 193 -4.25 -14.34 30.26
C SER A 193 -5.54 -15.00 29.76
N VAL A 194 -6.45 -14.28 29.09
CA VAL A 194 -7.61 -14.85 28.39
C VAL A 194 -7.14 -15.44 27.06
N PRO A 195 -7.39 -16.73 26.75
CA PRO A 195 -7.04 -17.32 25.45
C PRO A 195 -7.72 -16.60 24.28
N VAL A 196 -6.97 -16.32 23.21
CA VAL A 196 -7.49 -15.74 21.96
C VAL A 196 -6.73 -16.31 20.75
N GLY A 197 -7.45 -16.58 19.67
CA GLY A 197 -6.94 -17.32 18.51
C GLY A 197 -6.10 -16.52 17.50
N ARG A 198 -5.06 -15.79 17.94
CA ARG A 198 -4.14 -14.97 17.10
C ARG A 198 -4.77 -13.80 16.31
N ILE A 199 -6.09 -13.68 16.35
CA ILE A 199 -6.91 -12.54 15.94
C ILE A 199 -7.90 -12.25 17.08
N THR A 200 -8.06 -10.99 17.45
CA THR A 200 -9.04 -10.56 18.45
C THR A 200 -9.47 -9.11 18.23
N ARG A 201 -10.44 -8.63 19.01
CA ARG A 201 -10.87 -7.23 19.01
C ARG A 201 -10.73 -6.61 20.40
N LEU A 202 -10.26 -5.37 20.44
CA LEU A 202 -10.24 -4.52 21.62
C LEU A 202 -11.23 -3.36 21.47
N ASN A 203 -11.79 -2.93 22.59
CA ASN A 203 -12.55 -1.70 22.71
C ASN A 203 -11.64 -0.47 22.62
N GLY A 204 -12.24 0.71 22.39
CA GLY A 204 -11.50 1.98 22.28
C GLY A 204 -10.69 2.39 23.52
N ASN A 205 -10.89 1.77 24.68
CA ASN A 205 -10.09 1.96 25.91
C ASN A 205 -8.96 0.92 26.08
N GLY A 206 -8.82 -0.04 25.17
CA GLY A 206 -7.85 -1.14 25.23
C GLY A 206 -8.39 -2.44 25.83
N SER A 207 -9.55 -2.45 26.50
CA SER A 207 -10.13 -3.70 27.04
C SER A 207 -10.54 -4.69 25.94
N LEU A 208 -10.57 -5.99 26.26
CA LEU A 208 -10.99 -7.05 25.32
C LEU A 208 -12.49 -6.91 24.98
N ASP A 209 -12.84 -6.98 23.70
CA ASP A 209 -14.24 -7.04 23.27
C ASP A 209 -14.73 -8.50 23.24
N ALA A 210 -15.43 -8.91 24.29
CA ALA A 210 -16.00 -10.25 24.43
C ALA A 210 -17.12 -10.58 23.42
N SER A 211 -17.60 -9.60 22.62
CA SER A 211 -18.53 -9.86 21.50
C SER A 211 -17.84 -10.35 20.23
N PHE A 212 -16.50 -10.35 20.22
CA PHE A 212 -15.70 -10.88 19.12
C PHE A 212 -15.24 -12.32 19.44
N ASP A 213 -16.01 -13.30 18.97
CA ASP A 213 -15.69 -14.72 19.10
C ASP A 213 -15.08 -15.24 17.80
N ALA A 214 -13.75 -15.38 17.81
CA ALA A 214 -13.01 -16.03 16.73
C ALA A 214 -12.83 -17.54 16.93
N GLY A 215 -13.40 -18.15 17.98
CA GLY A 215 -13.20 -19.54 18.37
C GLY A 215 -11.76 -19.85 18.75
N THR A 216 -11.23 -21.00 18.28
CA THR A 216 -9.78 -21.30 18.36
C THR A 216 -8.96 -20.41 17.43
N GLY A 217 -9.62 -19.71 16.48
CA GLY A 217 -9.06 -18.73 15.58
C GLY A 217 -8.03 -19.30 14.62
N ALA A 218 -6.97 -18.54 14.33
CA ALA A 218 -5.97 -18.92 13.35
C ALA A 218 -4.94 -19.92 13.92
N GLY A 219 -4.70 -21.02 13.21
CA GLY A 219 -3.74 -22.05 13.61
C GLY A 219 -2.26 -21.59 13.68
N ALA A 220 -1.92 -20.46 13.04
CA ALA A 220 -0.61 -19.81 13.12
C ALA A 220 -0.73 -18.28 12.90
N SER A 221 0.41 -17.59 12.95
CA SER A 221 0.51 -16.12 13.02
C SER A 221 -0.29 -15.36 11.96
N VAL A 222 -1.11 -14.40 12.40
CA VAL A 222 -1.76 -13.40 11.54
C VAL A 222 -0.79 -12.23 11.32
N HIS A 223 -0.56 -11.87 10.06
CA HIS A 223 0.37 -10.83 9.63
C HIS A 223 -0.31 -9.60 9.02
N ALA A 224 -1.50 -9.77 8.45
CA ALA A 224 -2.31 -8.71 7.87
C ALA A 224 -3.76 -8.81 8.35
N VAL A 225 -4.39 -7.67 8.59
CA VAL A 225 -5.82 -7.53 8.92
C VAL A 225 -6.35 -6.34 8.12
N SER A 226 -7.53 -6.49 7.50
CA SER A 226 -8.20 -5.40 6.79
C SER A 226 -9.71 -5.52 6.97
N VAL A 227 -10.39 -4.37 7.08
CA VAL A 227 -11.85 -4.29 7.24
C VAL A 227 -12.47 -3.92 5.90
N GLN A 228 -13.44 -4.69 5.45
CA GLN A 228 -14.26 -4.36 4.27
C GLN A 228 -15.35 -3.35 4.64
N ALA A 229 -15.84 -2.56 3.69
CA ALA A 229 -16.89 -1.56 3.91
C ALA A 229 -18.22 -2.13 4.47
N ASP A 230 -18.44 -3.44 4.35
CA ASP A 230 -19.59 -4.15 4.96
C ASP A 230 -19.31 -4.69 6.38
N GLY A 231 -18.18 -4.32 6.98
CA GLY A 231 -17.76 -4.74 8.32
C GLY A 231 -17.16 -6.14 8.40
N ARG A 232 -17.07 -6.89 7.30
CA ARG A 232 -16.33 -8.18 7.29
C ARG A 232 -14.82 -7.95 7.33
N ILE A 233 -14.09 -8.95 7.81
CA ILE A 233 -12.69 -8.80 8.21
C ILE A 233 -11.86 -9.81 7.43
N LEU A 234 -10.93 -9.34 6.61
CA LEU A 234 -9.96 -10.18 5.93
C LEU A 234 -8.69 -10.32 6.79
N ILE A 235 -8.23 -11.55 6.97
CA ILE A 235 -7.00 -11.87 7.68
C ILE A 235 -6.05 -12.63 6.77
N GLY A 236 -4.77 -12.27 6.82
CA GLY A 236 -3.69 -12.90 6.06
C GLY A 236 -2.54 -13.28 6.98
N GLY A 237 -1.88 -14.41 6.72
CA GLY A 237 -0.75 -14.82 7.54
C GLY A 237 -0.16 -16.18 7.21
N ALA A 238 0.35 -16.84 8.25
CA ALA A 238 1.04 -18.12 8.16
C ALA A 238 0.15 -19.34 8.44
N PHE A 239 -1.13 -19.13 8.78
CA PHE A 239 -2.08 -20.18 9.13
C PHE A 239 -2.50 -21.03 7.92
N THR A 240 -2.94 -22.24 8.20
CA THR A 240 -3.55 -23.18 7.23
C THR A 240 -4.99 -23.55 7.60
N SER A 241 -5.47 -23.11 8.76
CA SER A 241 -6.82 -23.29 9.25
C SER A 241 -7.27 -22.11 10.11
N ILE A 242 -8.59 -21.87 10.11
CA ILE A 242 -9.31 -21.04 11.08
C ILE A 242 -10.38 -21.94 11.71
N ASN A 243 -10.47 -22.03 13.04
CA ASN A 243 -11.45 -22.90 13.73
C ASN A 243 -11.48 -24.33 13.16
N ASP A 244 -10.29 -24.91 13.04
CA ASP A 244 -10.01 -26.23 12.46
C ASP A 244 -10.49 -26.45 11.00
N THR A 245 -11.11 -25.44 10.39
CA THR A 245 -11.54 -25.42 9.00
C THR A 245 -10.39 -24.98 8.10
N ALA A 246 -10.09 -25.74 7.05
CA ALA A 246 -8.98 -25.45 6.13
C ALA A 246 -9.16 -24.09 5.44
N ARG A 247 -8.18 -23.20 5.65
CA ARG A 247 -8.09 -21.87 5.04
C ARG A 247 -6.61 -21.51 4.89
N TYR A 248 -6.07 -21.67 3.69
CA TYR A 248 -4.64 -21.55 3.45
C TYR A 248 -4.21 -20.08 3.28
N ARG A 249 -3.59 -19.54 4.34
CA ARG A 249 -2.90 -18.23 4.41
C ARG A 249 -3.78 -16.98 4.31
N ILE A 250 -5.02 -17.11 3.87
CA ILE A 250 -6.03 -16.05 3.85
C ILE A 250 -7.41 -16.59 4.25
N ALA A 251 -8.18 -15.79 4.98
CA ALA A 251 -9.56 -16.07 5.38
C ALA A 251 -10.36 -14.77 5.55
N ARG A 252 -11.68 -14.88 5.55
CA ARG A 252 -12.59 -13.79 5.95
C ARG A 252 -13.38 -14.20 7.18
N LEU A 253 -13.60 -13.25 8.08
CA LEU A 253 -14.46 -13.37 9.24
C LEU A 253 -15.65 -12.41 9.11
N HIS A 254 -16.76 -12.74 9.73
CA HIS A 254 -17.86 -11.81 9.99
C HIS A 254 -17.47 -10.79 11.08
N ALA A 255 -18.25 -9.71 11.22
CA ALA A 255 -17.99 -8.65 12.19
C ALA A 255 -18.02 -9.10 13.67
N ASN A 256 -18.56 -10.28 13.97
CA ASN A 256 -18.52 -10.92 15.29
C ASN A 256 -17.32 -11.87 15.49
N GLY A 257 -16.45 -12.04 14.49
CA GLY A 257 -15.27 -12.91 14.55
C GLY A 257 -15.46 -14.32 13.98
N SER A 258 -16.69 -14.77 13.73
CA SER A 258 -16.92 -16.11 13.17
C SER A 258 -16.44 -16.22 11.72
N LEU A 259 -15.99 -17.41 11.31
CA LEU A 259 -15.48 -17.66 9.96
C LEU A 259 -16.59 -17.48 8.90
N ASP A 260 -16.35 -16.64 7.89
CA ASP A 260 -17.22 -16.50 6.73
C ASP A 260 -16.96 -17.65 5.75
N SER A 261 -17.81 -18.67 5.79
CA SER A 261 -17.71 -19.85 4.93
C SER A 261 -17.99 -19.55 3.45
N SER A 262 -18.63 -18.41 3.12
CA SER A 262 -18.81 -17.96 1.73
C SER A 262 -17.53 -17.43 1.08
N PHE A 263 -16.48 -17.20 1.89
CA PHE A 263 -15.14 -16.94 1.42
C PHE A 263 -14.32 -18.23 1.42
N ASP A 264 -14.03 -18.75 0.22
CA ASP A 264 -13.19 -19.93 0.05
C ASP A 264 -12.07 -19.69 -0.98
N PRO A 265 -10.79 -19.66 -0.56
CA PRO A 265 -9.66 -19.56 -1.47
C PRO A 265 -9.30 -20.91 -2.12
N GLY A 266 -10.04 -21.99 -1.85
CA GLY A 266 -9.79 -23.33 -2.36
C GLY A 266 -8.48 -23.91 -1.82
N SER A 267 -7.59 -24.33 -2.71
CA SER A 267 -6.20 -24.68 -2.34
C SER A 267 -5.39 -23.51 -1.78
N GLY A 268 -5.87 -22.26 -1.97
CA GLY A 268 -5.29 -21.04 -1.45
C GLY A 268 -3.85 -20.77 -1.89
N LEU A 269 -3.07 -20.18 -0.99
CA LEU A 269 -1.76 -19.63 -1.32
C LEU A 269 -0.64 -20.48 -0.73
N GLY A 270 0.39 -20.79 -1.53
CA GLY A 270 1.49 -21.68 -1.15
C GLY A 270 2.49 -21.11 -0.11
N GLY A 271 2.21 -19.96 0.50
CA GLY A 271 3.13 -19.28 1.42
C GLY A 271 2.49 -18.08 2.13
N THR A 272 3.16 -17.61 3.19
CA THR A 272 2.66 -16.57 4.11
C THR A 272 2.20 -15.30 3.38
N VAL A 273 0.96 -14.87 3.65
CA VAL A 273 0.47 -13.55 3.26
C VAL A 273 1.06 -12.51 4.23
N GLN A 274 1.60 -11.43 3.67
CA GLN A 274 2.18 -10.30 4.42
C GLN A 274 1.35 -9.02 4.26
N ALA A 275 0.67 -8.85 3.12
CA ALA A 275 -0.13 -7.67 2.81
C ALA A 275 -1.48 -8.05 2.22
N ILE A 276 -2.51 -7.27 2.57
CA ILE A 276 -3.85 -7.29 1.97
C ILE A 276 -4.19 -5.84 1.62
N ALA A 277 -4.73 -5.61 0.44
CA ALA A 277 -5.26 -4.30 0.02
C ALA A 277 -6.61 -4.49 -0.70
N LEU A 278 -7.58 -3.65 -0.38
CA LEU A 278 -8.97 -3.79 -0.83
C LEU A 278 -9.24 -2.85 -2.01
N GLN A 279 -9.81 -3.39 -3.10
CA GLN A 279 -10.32 -2.57 -4.19
C GLN A 279 -11.80 -2.22 -3.95
N ALA A 280 -12.21 -1.04 -4.42
CA ALA A 280 -13.57 -0.52 -4.29
C ALA A 280 -14.64 -1.36 -5.03
N ASP A 281 -14.22 -2.25 -5.93
CA ASP A 281 -15.07 -3.22 -6.61
C ASP A 281 -15.24 -4.54 -5.82
N GLY A 282 -14.70 -4.61 -4.60
CA GLY A 282 -14.74 -5.78 -3.72
C GLY A 282 -13.69 -6.85 -4.02
N ARG A 283 -12.79 -6.62 -4.99
CA ARG A 283 -11.61 -7.49 -5.19
C ARG A 283 -10.52 -7.21 -4.14
N ILE A 284 -9.66 -8.20 -3.94
CA ILE A 284 -8.68 -8.22 -2.85
C ILE A 284 -7.30 -8.51 -3.44
N LEU A 285 -6.40 -7.54 -3.36
CA LEU A 285 -4.98 -7.74 -3.69
C LEU A 285 -4.25 -8.32 -2.48
N VAL A 286 -3.40 -9.30 -2.73
CA VAL A 286 -2.69 -10.05 -1.69
C VAL A 286 -1.21 -10.13 -2.05
N GLY A 287 -0.33 -9.72 -1.13
CA GLY A 287 1.12 -9.78 -1.26
C GLY A 287 1.76 -10.68 -0.20
N GLY A 288 2.85 -11.37 -0.54
CA GLY A 288 3.57 -12.19 0.44
C GLY A 288 4.68 -13.09 -0.08
N GLN A 289 4.81 -14.24 0.58
CA GLN A 289 5.86 -15.24 0.40
C GLN A 289 5.43 -16.42 -0.50
N PHE A 290 4.20 -16.44 -1.01
CA PHE A 290 3.71 -17.53 -1.86
C PHE A 290 4.32 -17.51 -3.26
N THR A 291 4.46 -18.69 -3.88
CA THR A 291 4.85 -18.89 -5.29
C THR A 291 3.75 -19.55 -6.12
N THR A 292 2.67 -20.00 -5.47
CA THR A 292 1.47 -20.57 -6.08
C THR A 292 0.22 -19.89 -5.51
N PRO A 293 -0.84 -19.66 -6.32
CA PRO A 293 -0.91 -19.92 -7.77
C PRO A 293 -0.08 -18.93 -8.61
N HIS A 294 0.26 -17.77 -8.04
CA HIS A 294 1.10 -16.75 -8.67
C HIS A 294 2.33 -16.43 -7.80
N ASN A 295 3.35 -15.78 -8.38
CA ASN A 295 4.54 -15.38 -7.63
C ASN A 295 4.32 -14.08 -6.85
N ARG A 296 4.28 -14.20 -5.52
CA ARG A 296 4.41 -13.13 -4.50
C ARG A 296 3.28 -12.11 -4.43
N ILE A 297 2.54 -11.90 -5.51
CA ILE A 297 1.32 -11.08 -5.55
C ILE A 297 0.23 -11.79 -6.34
N THR A 298 -1.01 -11.62 -5.92
CA THR A 298 -2.20 -12.06 -6.67
C THR A 298 -3.42 -11.22 -6.33
N ARG A 299 -4.52 -11.40 -7.06
CA ARG A 299 -5.83 -10.84 -6.74
C ARG A 299 -6.87 -11.94 -6.56
N LEU A 300 -7.78 -11.75 -5.60
CA LEU A 300 -8.93 -12.60 -5.35
C LEU A 300 -10.23 -11.82 -5.59
N ASN A 301 -11.27 -12.55 -5.97
CA ASN A 301 -12.64 -12.05 -6.03
C ASN A 301 -13.25 -11.95 -4.62
N GLY A 302 -14.40 -11.27 -4.50
CA GLY A 302 -15.12 -11.10 -3.23
C GLY A 302 -15.62 -12.40 -2.56
N ASN A 303 -15.53 -13.56 -3.23
CA ASN A 303 -15.80 -14.90 -2.67
C ASN A 303 -14.53 -15.70 -2.33
N GLY A 304 -13.34 -15.11 -2.46
CA GLY A 304 -12.05 -15.77 -2.19
C GLY A 304 -11.43 -16.51 -3.37
N SER A 305 -12.20 -16.79 -4.44
CA SER A 305 -11.66 -17.40 -5.65
C SER A 305 -10.60 -16.50 -6.31
N LEU A 306 -9.62 -17.13 -6.97
CA LEU A 306 -8.58 -16.42 -7.73
C LEU A 306 -9.21 -15.59 -8.87
N ASP A 307 -8.82 -14.32 -8.99
CA ASP A 307 -9.20 -13.51 -10.14
C ASP A 307 -8.26 -13.80 -11.33
N SER A 308 -8.79 -14.47 -12.35
CA SER A 308 -8.05 -14.82 -13.57
C SER A 308 -7.74 -13.62 -14.47
N THR A 309 -8.34 -12.45 -14.23
CA THR A 309 -8.02 -11.20 -14.96
C THR A 309 -6.78 -10.49 -14.41
N PHE A 310 -6.27 -10.92 -13.26
CA PHE A 310 -5.01 -10.43 -12.71
C PHE A 310 -3.90 -11.43 -13.03
N VAL A 311 -3.07 -11.12 -14.03
CA VAL A 311 -2.03 -12.00 -14.58
C VAL A 311 -0.64 -11.40 -14.30
N PRO A 312 -0.13 -11.53 -13.06
CA PRO A 312 1.12 -10.91 -12.66
C PRO A 312 2.37 -11.67 -13.16
N GLY A 313 2.20 -12.89 -13.68
CA GLY A 313 3.28 -13.73 -14.20
C GLY A 313 4.38 -13.99 -13.16
N THR A 314 5.64 -13.79 -13.54
CA THR A 314 6.81 -13.81 -12.64
C THR A 314 6.99 -12.45 -11.94
N ALA A 315 5.91 -11.96 -11.32
CA ALA A 315 5.77 -10.57 -10.86
C ALA A 315 6.88 -10.09 -9.95
N ALA A 316 7.33 -10.85 -8.96
CA ALA A 316 8.46 -10.46 -8.12
C ALA A 316 9.32 -11.68 -7.77
N ASN A 317 10.64 -11.51 -7.78
CA ASN A 317 11.57 -12.58 -7.39
C ASN A 317 11.74 -12.72 -5.86
N GLY A 318 11.33 -11.72 -5.08
CA GLY A 318 11.40 -11.68 -3.62
C GLY A 318 10.05 -11.38 -2.96
N ILE A 319 10.03 -11.33 -1.62
CA ILE A 319 8.81 -11.19 -0.82
C ILE A 319 8.13 -9.84 -1.12
N VAL A 320 6.83 -9.82 -1.41
CA VAL A 320 6.05 -8.57 -1.37
C VAL A 320 5.56 -8.38 0.07
N ARG A 321 5.97 -7.27 0.70
CA ARG A 321 5.69 -6.95 2.11
C ARG A 321 4.54 -5.98 2.29
N ILE A 322 4.34 -5.09 1.31
CA ILE A 322 3.31 -4.07 1.30
C ILE A 322 2.77 -3.89 -0.12
N VAL A 323 1.46 -3.68 -0.22
CA VAL A 323 0.73 -3.43 -1.47
C VAL A 323 -0.12 -2.19 -1.26
N ALA A 324 -0.13 -1.28 -2.23
CA ALA A 324 -0.96 -0.09 -2.21
C ALA A 324 -1.64 0.11 -3.58
N ILE A 325 -2.80 0.76 -3.59
CA ILE A 325 -3.67 0.83 -4.78
C ILE A 325 -3.86 2.30 -5.14
N GLN A 326 -3.61 2.62 -6.40
CA GLN A 326 -3.77 3.95 -6.97
C GLN A 326 -5.22 4.18 -7.43
N PRO A 327 -5.67 5.45 -7.54
CA PRO A 327 -7.05 5.77 -7.95
C PRO A 327 -7.38 5.34 -9.38
N ASP A 328 -6.37 5.22 -10.24
CA ASP A 328 -6.45 4.70 -11.60
C ASP A 328 -6.47 3.15 -11.67
N GLY A 329 -6.43 2.48 -10.52
CA GLY A 329 -6.40 1.02 -10.40
C GLY A 329 -5.02 0.39 -10.54
N ARG A 330 -3.95 1.16 -10.76
CA ARG A 330 -2.57 0.66 -10.71
C ARG A 330 -2.20 0.22 -9.29
N VAL A 331 -1.22 -0.66 -9.19
CA VAL A 331 -0.80 -1.29 -7.93
C VAL A 331 0.67 -1.01 -7.67
N LEU A 332 0.99 -0.41 -6.53
CA LEU A 332 2.35 -0.30 -6.03
C LEU A 332 2.65 -1.49 -5.11
N ILE A 333 3.84 -2.06 -5.28
CA ILE A 333 4.37 -3.12 -4.40
C ILE A 333 5.68 -2.67 -3.77
N GLY A 334 5.85 -3.00 -2.49
CA GLY A 334 7.10 -2.83 -1.74
C GLY A 334 7.54 -4.14 -1.09
N GLY A 335 8.84 -4.42 -1.02
CA GLY A 335 9.34 -5.65 -0.39
C GLY A 335 10.82 -5.98 -0.60
N ASP A 336 11.14 -7.28 -0.65
CA ASP A 336 12.48 -7.88 -0.70
C ASP A 336 12.89 -8.35 -2.10
N PHE A 337 12.34 -7.73 -3.15
CA PHE A 337 12.60 -8.14 -4.54
C PHE A 337 13.65 -7.25 -5.20
N SER A 338 14.37 -7.81 -6.16
CA SER A 338 15.33 -7.10 -7.01
C SER A 338 14.90 -7.03 -8.48
N GLN A 339 13.91 -7.84 -8.87
CA GLN A 339 13.34 -7.85 -10.21
C GLN A 339 11.83 -8.05 -10.17
N VAL A 340 11.16 -7.45 -11.15
CA VAL A 340 9.73 -7.57 -11.43
C VAL A 340 9.52 -7.93 -12.89
N ALA A 341 8.84 -9.05 -13.16
CA ALA A 341 8.69 -9.64 -14.50
C ALA A 341 10.03 -9.78 -15.26
N GLY A 342 11.11 -10.16 -14.54
CA GLY A 342 12.47 -10.29 -15.06
C GLY A 342 13.22 -8.96 -15.30
N GLN A 343 12.59 -7.80 -15.10
CA GLN A 343 13.20 -6.48 -15.23
C GLN A 343 13.69 -5.96 -13.86
N TRP A 344 14.81 -5.24 -13.82
CA TRP A 344 15.36 -4.71 -12.57
C TRP A 344 14.43 -3.68 -11.92
N HIS A 345 13.95 -4.03 -10.72
CA HIS A 345 13.10 -3.23 -9.84
C HIS A 345 13.47 -3.59 -8.40
N ARG A 346 14.23 -2.74 -7.72
CA ARG A 346 14.68 -3.04 -6.35
C ARG A 346 13.71 -2.47 -5.33
N GLY A 347 13.13 -3.34 -4.52
CA GLY A 347 12.32 -3.05 -3.34
C GLY A 347 10.99 -2.32 -3.57
N VAL A 348 10.78 -1.64 -4.70
CA VAL A 348 9.53 -0.97 -5.11
C VAL A 348 9.27 -1.26 -6.58
N ALA A 349 8.00 -1.42 -6.97
CA ALA A 349 7.55 -1.44 -8.37
C ALA A 349 6.08 -1.02 -8.52
N ARG A 350 5.68 -0.68 -9.76
CA ARG A 350 4.29 -0.45 -10.15
C ARG A 350 3.82 -1.52 -11.14
N LEU A 351 2.60 -1.99 -10.96
CA LEU A 351 1.86 -2.89 -11.85
C LEU A 351 0.62 -2.16 -12.36
N ASN A 352 0.16 -2.55 -13.54
CA ASN A 352 -1.14 -2.14 -14.08
C ASN A 352 -2.30 -2.84 -13.34
N ALA A 353 -3.53 -2.41 -13.61
CA ALA A 353 -4.75 -2.98 -13.01
C ALA A 353 -5.01 -4.46 -13.36
N ASP A 354 -4.36 -4.98 -14.42
CA ASP A 354 -4.35 -6.39 -14.82
C ASP A 354 -3.19 -7.20 -14.19
N GLY A 355 -2.36 -6.56 -13.36
CA GLY A 355 -1.18 -7.16 -12.72
C GLY A 355 0.07 -7.21 -13.59
N SER A 356 0.00 -6.85 -14.88
CA SER A 356 1.20 -6.72 -15.71
C SER A 356 2.14 -5.65 -15.15
N ARG A 357 3.46 -5.81 -15.35
CA ARG A 357 4.41 -4.75 -14.98
C ARG A 357 4.05 -3.46 -15.74
N ASP A 358 3.98 -2.34 -15.02
CA ASP A 358 3.89 -1.04 -15.68
C ASP A 358 5.26 -0.66 -16.29
N PRO A 359 5.40 -0.56 -17.62
CA PRO A 359 6.67 -0.21 -18.25
C PRO A 359 7.08 1.24 -18.02
N SER A 360 6.13 2.15 -17.72
CA SER A 360 6.39 3.58 -17.45
C SER A 360 7.03 3.81 -16.08
N PHE A 361 6.87 2.88 -15.15
CA PHE A 361 7.59 2.92 -13.88
C PHE A 361 9.01 2.40 -14.09
N THR A 362 9.98 3.32 -14.16
CA THR A 362 11.39 3.03 -14.44
C THR A 362 12.31 3.71 -13.44
N PHE A 363 13.09 2.93 -12.70
CA PHE A 363 14.29 3.47 -12.06
C PHE A 363 15.42 3.59 -13.08
N GLY A 364 16.31 4.57 -12.91
CA GLY A 364 17.39 4.93 -13.85
C GLY A 364 18.53 3.91 -14.02
N GLY A 365 18.21 2.67 -14.39
CA GLY A 365 19.16 1.61 -14.71
C GLY A 365 19.24 0.48 -13.68
N SER A 366 20.09 -0.51 -13.98
CA SER A 366 20.32 -1.68 -13.13
C SER A 366 20.94 -1.28 -11.79
N GLY A 367 20.15 -1.41 -10.72
CA GLY A 367 20.59 -1.17 -9.36
C GLY A 367 19.99 0.06 -8.68
N ALA A 368 19.21 0.86 -9.41
CA ALA A 368 18.43 1.95 -8.89
C ALA A 368 17.21 1.46 -8.06
N GLY A 369 16.70 2.33 -7.18
CA GLY A 369 15.75 1.98 -6.10
C GLY A 369 16.43 1.72 -4.75
N PRO A 370 15.68 1.42 -3.67
CA PRO A 370 16.23 1.10 -2.35
C PRO A 370 17.10 -0.16 -2.36
N ALA A 371 18.28 -0.07 -1.74
CA ALA A 371 19.21 -1.18 -1.55
C ALA A 371 18.83 -2.00 -0.30
N GLY A 372 17.64 -2.61 -0.33
CA GLY A 372 17.13 -3.42 0.77
C GLY A 372 15.62 -3.59 0.74
N ALA A 373 15.08 -4.01 1.88
CA ALA A 373 13.67 -4.38 2.05
C ALA A 373 12.80 -3.14 2.28
N VAL A 374 11.70 -2.99 1.55
CA VAL A 374 10.67 -1.98 1.84
C VAL A 374 9.55 -2.59 2.67
N TYR A 375 9.22 -1.94 3.80
CA TYR A 375 8.18 -2.38 4.74
C TYR A 375 7.00 -1.41 4.81
N GLY A 376 7.25 -0.11 4.63
CA GLY A 376 6.24 0.94 4.66
C GLY A 376 6.26 1.79 3.39
N MET A 377 5.08 2.26 2.98
CA MET A 377 4.89 3.20 1.87
C MET A 377 3.74 4.13 2.22
N ALA A 378 3.82 5.39 1.81
CA ALA A 378 2.78 6.39 2.03
C ALA A 378 2.82 7.44 0.90
N ALA A 379 1.74 7.58 0.12
CA ALA A 379 1.63 8.67 -0.84
C ALA A 379 1.10 9.95 -0.18
N GLN A 380 1.77 11.06 -0.45
CA GLN A 380 1.41 12.40 0.00
C GLN A 380 0.46 13.09 -0.99
N THR A 381 -0.26 14.13 -0.54
CA THR A 381 -1.21 14.87 -1.39
C THR A 381 -0.55 15.49 -2.62
N SER A 382 0.74 15.81 -2.52
CA SER A 382 1.61 16.24 -3.63
C SER A 382 1.84 15.20 -4.74
N GLY A 383 1.33 13.97 -4.57
CA GLY A 383 1.58 12.82 -5.43
C GLY A 383 2.81 11.98 -5.04
N ARG A 384 3.76 12.56 -4.29
CA ARG A 384 5.03 11.88 -3.99
C ARG A 384 4.83 10.69 -3.06
N ILE A 385 5.60 9.61 -3.26
CA ILE A 385 5.54 8.40 -2.42
C ILE A 385 6.72 8.40 -1.46
N ALA A 386 6.46 8.52 -0.16
CA ALA A 386 7.44 8.19 0.87
C ALA A 386 7.51 6.66 1.05
N ILE A 387 8.71 6.14 1.28
CA ILE A 387 8.97 4.73 1.56
C ILE A 387 9.85 4.58 2.80
N ALA A 388 9.66 3.47 3.51
CA ALA A 388 10.41 3.10 4.70
C ALA A 388 10.75 1.62 4.70
N GLY A 389 11.87 1.24 5.32
CA GLY A 389 12.29 -0.15 5.30
C GLY A 389 13.58 -0.46 6.04
N VAL A 390 14.24 -1.53 5.60
CA VAL A 390 15.60 -1.90 6.00
C VAL A 390 16.49 -1.74 4.76
N PHE A 391 16.94 -0.51 4.52
CA PHE A 391 17.83 -0.14 3.41
C PHE A 391 18.72 1.03 3.83
N SER A 392 19.97 1.03 3.37
CA SER A 392 20.96 2.08 3.69
C SER A 392 21.14 3.12 2.57
N SER A 393 20.73 2.79 1.35
CA SER A 393 20.84 3.66 0.18
C SER A 393 19.64 3.51 -0.76
N PHE A 394 19.44 4.53 -1.60
CA PHE A 394 18.48 4.54 -2.70
C PHE A 394 19.21 5.04 -3.93
N SER A 395 19.27 4.22 -5.00
CA SER A 395 19.99 4.54 -6.24
C SER A 395 21.45 5.02 -6.02
N GLY A 396 22.14 4.43 -5.04
CA GLY A 396 23.52 4.78 -4.69
C GLY A 396 23.67 5.96 -3.72
N GLY A 397 22.68 6.84 -3.60
CA GLY A 397 22.67 7.91 -2.60
C GLY A 397 22.27 7.40 -1.21
N GLN A 398 22.80 7.99 -0.14
CA GLN A 398 22.41 7.61 1.23
C GLN A 398 20.90 7.83 1.46
N ALA A 399 20.28 6.84 2.07
CA ALA A 399 18.88 6.88 2.48
C ALA A 399 18.75 6.04 3.75
N GLY A 400 18.80 6.70 4.91
CA GLY A 400 18.75 6.03 6.22
C GLY A 400 17.36 5.47 6.50
N ASN A 401 17.06 4.31 5.92
CA ASN A 401 15.83 3.53 6.09
C ASN A 401 14.52 4.27 5.71
N VAL A 402 14.61 5.48 5.16
CA VAL A 402 13.51 6.30 4.66
C VAL A 402 13.96 7.02 3.37
N ALA A 403 13.09 7.09 2.38
CA ALA A 403 13.28 7.87 1.15
C ALA A 403 11.93 8.35 0.60
N ARG A 404 11.95 9.26 -0.37
CA ARG A 404 10.76 9.65 -1.16
C ARG A 404 11.06 9.56 -2.65
N LEU A 405 10.08 9.11 -3.42
CA LEU A 405 10.11 9.06 -4.87
C LEU A 405 9.37 10.28 -5.45
N VAL A 406 9.94 10.89 -6.49
CA VAL A 406 9.26 11.93 -7.28
C VAL A 406 8.22 11.25 -8.18
N SER A 407 7.01 11.81 -8.22
CA SER A 407 5.82 11.21 -8.85
C SER A 407 5.37 11.93 -10.12
N ASP A 408 4.74 11.16 -11.02
CA ASP A 408 4.05 11.65 -12.23
C ASP A 408 2.55 11.97 -12.02
N GLY A 409 1.95 11.68 -10.85
CA GLY A 409 0.50 11.82 -10.66
C GLY A 409 -0.02 11.78 -9.22
N VAL A 410 -1.33 12.01 -9.09
CA VAL A 410 -2.08 12.14 -7.83
C VAL A 410 -2.54 10.77 -7.30
N PHE A 411 -2.52 10.60 -5.98
CA PHE A 411 -2.99 9.40 -5.29
C PHE A 411 -4.33 9.67 -4.59
N ALA A 412 -5.21 8.67 -4.57
CA ALA A 412 -6.26 8.58 -3.57
C ALA A 412 -5.64 8.01 -2.29
N ASP A 413 -6.20 8.39 -1.14
CA ASP A 413 -5.60 8.22 0.20
C ASP A 413 -5.59 6.78 0.75
N ARG A 414 -5.54 5.78 -0.13
CA ARG A 414 -5.76 4.35 0.15
C ARG A 414 -4.52 3.59 0.66
N PHE A 415 -3.65 4.29 1.40
CA PHE A 415 -2.60 3.65 2.21
C PHE A 415 -3.09 3.29 3.62
N GLN A 416 -4.32 3.68 3.96
CA GLN A 416 -5.06 3.19 5.12
C GLN A 416 -6.23 2.32 4.63
N PRO A 417 -6.67 1.28 5.37
CA PRO A 417 -7.97 0.67 5.12
C PRO A 417 -9.06 1.75 5.23
N GLU A 418 -10.10 1.66 4.38
CA GLU A 418 -11.17 2.66 4.33
C GLU A 418 -11.83 2.80 5.72
N GLN A 419 -11.87 4.04 6.24
CA GLN A 419 -12.45 4.42 7.54
C GLN A 419 -13.96 4.69 7.39
#